data_AF-A0A5J6HZE4-F1
#
_entry.id   AF-A0A5J6HZE4-F1
#
_cell.length_a   1.000
_cell.length_b   1.000
_cell.length_c   1.000
_cell.angle_alpha   90.00
_cell.angle_beta   90.00
_cell.angle_gamma   90.00
#
_symmetry.space_group_name_H-M   'P 1'
#
loop_
_entity.id
_entity.type
_entity.pdbx_description
1 polymer ?
#
loop_
_entity_poly.entity_id
_entity_poly.type
_entity_poly.pdbx_seq_one_letter_code
_entity_poly.pdbx_strand_id
1 'polypeptide(L)'
;MSTGSRCSSVRCSAAPDSTCSASEFSSLRDRCQWLLECCLRQRYRFQEQRMGTWGTGPFDSDLAGDFVDGLEGLSSQQVINVLAQAFLRVTNAKARVDGGDGIQAVAAAALVASALPDARIQIDPDDGPKEPLPELPVSFRAAALLALQRVLQDGSEMATGWVDSDDADQWRHEVQQVIDALEPPTNHSK
;
A
#
# COMPACT_ATOMS: atom_id res chain seq x y z
N MET A 1 -38.16 -6.52 32.47
CA MET A 1 -37.50 -7.84 32.31
C MET A 1 -37.16 -7.98 30.84
N SER A 2 -35.86 -7.89 30.53
CA SER A 2 -35.28 -7.99 29.19
C SER A 2 -35.24 -9.42 28.69
N THR A 3 -35.55 -9.63 27.40
CA THR A 3 -35.03 -10.70 26.52
C THR A 3 -35.30 -10.20 25.09
N GLY A 4 -34.42 -10.19 24.09
CA GLY A 4 -33.12 -10.82 23.87
C GLY A 4 -33.06 -11.14 22.37
N SER A 5 -32.51 -10.21 21.56
CA SER A 5 -32.39 -10.35 20.11
C SER A 5 -31.52 -11.56 19.74
N ARG A 6 -32.06 -12.46 18.90
CA ARG A 6 -31.30 -13.53 18.25
C ARG A 6 -30.63 -12.99 16.99
N CYS A 7 -29.30 -12.95 16.98
CA CYS A 7 -28.54 -12.88 15.73
C CYS A 7 -28.44 -14.28 15.13
N SER A 8 -28.89 -14.43 13.89
CA SER A 8 -28.71 -15.64 13.07
C SER A 8 -27.23 -15.85 12.76
N SER A 9 -26.75 -17.06 12.99
CA SER A 9 -25.44 -17.55 12.59
C SER A 9 -25.38 -17.70 11.07
N VAL A 10 -24.54 -16.91 10.41
CA VAL A 10 -24.06 -17.21 9.05
C VAL A 10 -22.71 -17.90 9.20
N ARG A 11 -22.66 -19.17 8.80
CA ARG A 11 -21.39 -19.91 8.64
C ARG A 11 -20.76 -19.48 7.32
N CYS A 12 -19.58 -18.87 7.38
CA CYS A 12 -18.67 -18.82 6.24
C CYS A 12 -17.76 -20.06 6.32
N SER A 13 -17.88 -20.96 5.36
CA SER A 13 -16.92 -22.05 5.15
C SER A 13 -15.61 -21.44 4.66
N ALA A 14 -14.59 -21.38 5.53
CA ALA A 14 -13.23 -21.05 5.13
C ALA A 14 -12.61 -22.24 4.39
N ALA A 15 -11.96 -21.98 3.24
CA ALA A 15 -11.01 -22.92 2.66
C ALA A 15 -9.78 -23.02 3.59
N PRO A 16 -9.27 -24.24 3.87
CA PRO A 16 -8.09 -24.41 4.69
C PRO A 16 -6.86 -24.26 3.81
N ASP A 17 -6.16 -23.14 3.94
CA ASP A 17 -4.70 -23.02 3.80
C ASP A 17 -4.32 -21.55 3.61
N SER A 18 -4.26 -20.84 4.72
CA SER A 18 -3.50 -19.60 4.84
C SER A 18 -3.11 -19.48 6.30
N THR A 19 -1.83 -19.70 6.59
CA THR A 19 -1.24 -19.61 7.92
C THR A 19 -1.21 -18.15 8.39
N CYS A 20 -2.37 -17.62 8.78
CA CYS A 20 -2.45 -16.42 9.62
C CYS A 20 -2.53 -16.89 11.07
N SER A 21 -1.37 -17.17 11.67
CA SER A 21 -1.28 -17.49 13.09
C SER A 21 -1.42 -16.20 13.90
N ALA A 22 -2.53 -16.06 14.63
CA ALA A 22 -2.82 -14.92 15.51
C ALA A 22 -2.13 -15.04 16.88
N SER A 23 -0.81 -15.24 16.90
CA SER A 23 -0.05 -15.58 18.12
C SER A 23 0.77 -14.46 18.78
N GLU A 24 0.67 -13.20 18.35
CA GLU A 24 1.43 -12.09 18.96
C GLU A 24 0.59 -10.81 19.21
N PHE A 25 -0.62 -10.95 19.75
CA PHE A 25 -1.39 -9.79 20.21
C PHE A 25 -1.88 -10.01 21.64
N SER A 26 -1.50 -9.10 22.53
CA SER A 26 -1.70 -9.20 23.99
C SER A 26 -3.14 -8.93 24.45
N SER A 27 -4.03 -8.52 23.55
CA SER A 27 -5.41 -8.14 23.87
C SER A 27 -6.44 -8.70 22.89
N LEU A 28 -7.59 -9.13 23.44
CA LEU A 28 -8.77 -9.58 22.68
C LEU A 28 -9.38 -8.47 21.81
N ARG A 29 -9.09 -7.20 22.09
CA ARG A 29 -9.58 -6.04 21.32
C ARG A 29 -8.81 -5.88 20.00
N ASP A 30 -7.49 -6.06 20.05
CA ASP A 30 -6.59 -5.95 18.89
C ASP A 30 -6.82 -7.11 17.90
N ARG A 31 -7.12 -8.30 18.43
CA ARG A 31 -7.48 -9.47 17.61
C ARG A 31 -8.81 -9.29 16.88
N CYS A 32 -9.80 -8.61 17.47
CA CYS A 32 -11.08 -8.38 16.82
C CYS A 32 -11.03 -7.31 15.73
N GLN A 33 -10.23 -6.25 15.91
CA GLN A 33 -10.07 -5.20 14.91
C GLN A 33 -9.31 -5.71 13.68
N TRP A 34 -8.25 -6.50 13.89
CA TRP A 34 -7.49 -7.14 12.82
C TRP A 34 -8.30 -8.21 12.04
N LEU A 35 -9.16 -8.97 12.73
CA LEU A 35 -10.04 -9.96 12.10
C LEU A 35 -11.19 -9.33 11.31
N LEU A 36 -11.67 -8.14 11.71
CA LEU A 36 -12.66 -7.37 10.94
C LEU A 36 -12.03 -6.74 9.69
N GLU A 37 -10.80 -6.22 9.79
CA GLU A 37 -10.05 -5.72 8.64
C GLU A 37 -9.70 -6.82 7.64
N CYS A 38 -9.30 -8.02 8.10
CA CYS A 38 -9.09 -9.18 7.22
C CYS A 38 -10.38 -9.63 6.51
N CYS A 39 -11.53 -9.55 7.18
CA CYS A 39 -12.83 -9.88 6.58
C CYS A 39 -13.31 -8.82 5.59
N LEU A 40 -13.06 -7.53 5.82
CA LEU A 40 -13.32 -6.45 4.86
C LEU A 40 -12.38 -6.57 3.64
N ARG A 41 -11.12 -6.98 3.84
CA ARG A 41 -10.11 -7.25 2.80
C ARG A 41 -10.42 -8.46 1.90
N GLN A 42 -11.37 -9.32 2.26
CA GLN A 42 -11.83 -10.43 1.41
C GLN A 42 -13.05 -10.10 0.56
N ARG A 43 -13.85 -9.08 0.92
CA ARG A 43 -15.15 -8.83 0.28
C ARG A 43 -15.10 -7.84 -0.90
N TYR A 44 -13.98 -7.15 -1.11
CA TYR A 44 -13.73 -6.27 -2.27
C TYR A 44 -12.80 -6.89 -3.33
N ARG A 45 -12.51 -8.19 -3.26
CA ARG A 45 -11.51 -8.84 -4.13
C ARG A 45 -12.03 -9.27 -5.52
N PHE A 46 -13.24 -8.89 -5.95
CA PHE A 46 -13.88 -9.54 -7.13
C PHE A 46 -14.79 -8.70 -8.04
N GLN A 47 -14.81 -7.37 -7.97
CA GLN A 47 -15.53 -6.55 -8.95
C GLN A 47 -14.68 -5.34 -9.37
N GLU A 48 -14.16 -5.40 -10.59
CA GLU A 48 -13.93 -4.27 -11.51
C GLU A 48 -13.74 -2.88 -10.88
N GLN A 49 -12.49 -2.50 -10.65
CA GLN A 49 -12.08 -1.11 -10.87
C GLN A 49 -10.98 -1.18 -11.92
N ARG A 50 -11.34 -0.96 -13.18
CA ARG A 50 -10.32 -0.58 -14.15
C ARG A 50 -9.82 0.79 -13.72
N MET A 51 -8.52 1.02 -13.71
CA MET A 51 -7.91 2.22 -13.11
C MET A 51 -8.32 3.54 -13.76
N GLY A 52 -9.08 3.53 -14.86
CA GLY A 52 -9.59 4.74 -15.52
C GLY A 52 -10.67 5.51 -14.75
N THR A 53 -11.03 5.12 -13.52
CA THR A 53 -11.85 5.93 -12.60
C THR A 53 -11.02 6.65 -11.54
N TRP A 54 -9.74 6.33 -11.42
CA TRP A 54 -8.80 6.97 -10.49
C TRP A 54 -8.04 8.08 -11.21
N GLY A 55 -7.49 9.00 -10.43
CA GLY A 55 -6.41 9.85 -10.93
C GLY A 55 -5.12 9.04 -11.15
N THR A 56 -4.09 9.70 -11.64
CA THR A 56 -2.82 9.08 -12.08
C THR A 56 -1.70 9.23 -11.07
N GLY A 57 -1.91 10.01 -10.01
CA GLY A 57 -0.99 10.23 -8.92
C GLY A 57 -0.85 9.03 -7.97
N PRO A 58 0.21 9.02 -7.14
CA PRO A 58 0.51 7.92 -6.23
C PRO A 58 -0.52 7.72 -5.11
N PHE A 59 -1.39 8.70 -4.86
CA PHE A 59 -2.41 8.69 -3.81
C PHE A 59 -3.85 8.73 -4.34
N ASP A 60 -4.05 8.80 -5.66
CA ASP A 60 -5.36 9.04 -6.29
C ASP A 60 -6.32 7.84 -6.26
N SER A 61 -5.91 6.72 -5.66
CA SER A 61 -6.74 5.53 -5.48
C SER A 61 -7.27 5.47 -4.04
N ASP A 62 -8.54 5.09 -3.87
CA ASP A 62 -9.14 4.87 -2.55
C ASP A 62 -8.28 3.93 -1.67
N LEU A 63 -7.64 2.92 -2.28
CA LEU A 63 -6.76 1.99 -1.55
C LEU A 63 -5.43 2.62 -1.10
N ALA A 64 -4.97 3.68 -1.77
CA ALA A 64 -3.83 4.48 -1.34
C ALA A 64 -4.24 5.38 -0.17
N GLY A 65 -5.41 6.03 -0.25
CA GLY A 65 -5.99 6.80 0.86
C GLY A 65 -6.17 5.95 2.12
N ASP A 66 -6.83 4.79 2.00
CA ASP A 66 -7.01 3.83 3.10
C ASP A 66 -5.66 3.38 3.71
N PHE A 67 -4.62 3.26 2.88
CA PHE A 67 -3.29 2.88 3.33
C PHE A 67 -2.63 4.00 4.14
N VAL A 68 -2.73 5.25 3.70
CA VAL A 68 -2.22 6.43 4.41
C VAL A 68 -2.97 6.62 5.73
N ASP A 69 -4.30 6.59 5.71
CA ASP A 69 -5.13 6.67 6.91
C ASP A 69 -4.79 5.56 7.92
N GLY A 70 -4.42 4.38 7.43
CA GLY A 70 -3.97 3.26 8.26
C GLY A 70 -2.65 3.49 9.00
N LEU A 71 -1.89 4.54 8.68
CA LEU A 71 -0.67 4.91 9.41
C LEU A 71 -0.96 5.76 10.65
N GLU A 72 -2.14 6.38 10.72
CA GLU A 72 -2.51 7.30 11.79
C GLU A 72 -2.60 6.59 13.15
N GLY A 73 -2.00 7.21 14.18
CA GLY A 73 -1.99 6.68 15.55
C GLY A 73 -1.11 5.44 15.75
N LEU A 74 -0.34 5.02 14.73
CA LEU A 74 0.66 3.96 14.87
C LEU A 74 1.94 4.50 15.52
N SER A 75 2.61 3.65 16.29
CA SER A 75 3.99 3.95 16.72
C SER A 75 4.96 3.97 15.54
N SER A 76 6.09 4.67 15.70
CA SER A 76 7.13 4.76 14.66
C SER A 76 7.57 3.38 14.13
N GLN A 77 7.71 2.39 15.01
CA GLN A 77 8.10 1.03 14.61
C GLN A 77 6.98 0.32 13.81
N GLN A 78 5.71 0.58 14.15
CA GLN A 78 4.57 0.02 13.41
C GLN A 78 4.48 0.63 12.01
N VAL A 79 4.65 1.95 11.86
CA VAL A 79 4.70 2.63 10.56
C VAL A 79 5.81 2.03 9.69
N ILE A 80 7.03 1.90 10.23
CA ILE A 80 8.17 1.27 9.55
C ILE A 80 7.80 -0.15 9.09
N ASN A 81 7.16 -0.94 9.96
CA ASN A 81 6.75 -2.30 9.61
C ASN A 81 5.69 -2.32 8.50
N VAL A 82 4.69 -1.44 8.54
CA VAL A 82 3.64 -1.36 7.51
C VAL A 82 4.23 -1.01 6.14
N LEU A 83 5.11 0.00 6.08
CA LEU A 83 5.81 0.39 4.86
C LEU A 83 6.68 -0.76 4.33
N ALA A 84 7.48 -1.42 5.18
CA ALA A 84 8.29 -2.56 4.78
C ALA A 84 7.44 -3.72 4.24
N GLN A 85 6.28 -3.99 4.86
CA GLN A 85 5.37 -5.04 4.41
C GLN A 85 4.75 -4.72 3.05
N ALA A 86 4.47 -3.45 2.72
CA ALA A 86 3.99 -3.07 1.39
C ALA A 86 5.01 -3.44 0.30
N PHE A 87 6.30 -3.13 0.51
CA PHE A 87 7.36 -3.52 -0.42
C PHE A 87 7.56 -5.03 -0.50
N LEU A 88 7.47 -5.74 0.64
CA LEU A 88 7.63 -7.19 0.69
C LEU A 88 6.52 -7.95 -0.07
N ARG A 89 5.28 -7.45 -0.05
CA ARG A 89 4.17 -8.09 -0.79
C ARG A 89 4.42 -8.07 -2.29
N VAL A 90 4.86 -6.94 -2.82
CA VAL A 90 5.18 -6.77 -4.23
C VAL A 90 6.42 -7.57 -4.64
N THR A 91 7.51 -7.47 -3.86
CA THR A 91 8.77 -8.15 -4.20
C THR A 91 8.67 -9.67 -4.11
N ASN A 92 7.85 -10.22 -3.22
CA ASN A 92 7.61 -11.67 -3.11
C ASN A 92 6.50 -12.20 -4.04
N ALA A 93 5.88 -11.34 -4.86
CA ALA A 93 4.84 -11.76 -5.78
C ALA A 93 5.40 -12.70 -6.86
N LYS A 94 4.95 -13.96 -6.86
CA LYS A 94 5.51 -15.04 -7.70
C LYS A 94 5.23 -14.86 -9.19
N ALA A 95 3.98 -14.56 -9.56
CA ALA A 95 3.57 -14.46 -10.96
C ALA A 95 3.54 -13.01 -11.41
N ARG A 96 2.57 -12.25 -10.89
CA ARG A 96 2.39 -10.83 -11.15
C ARG A 96 2.05 -10.09 -9.86
N VAL A 97 2.29 -8.79 -9.86
CA VAL A 97 1.84 -7.90 -8.79
C VAL A 97 0.33 -7.69 -8.91
N ASP A 98 -0.37 -7.94 -7.80
CA ASP A 98 -1.79 -7.61 -7.63
C ASP A 98 -1.97 -6.09 -7.56
N GLY A 99 -3.04 -5.57 -8.15
CA GLY A 99 -3.29 -4.13 -8.19
C GLY A 99 -3.33 -3.49 -6.80
N GLY A 100 -3.96 -4.14 -5.82
CA GLY A 100 -4.05 -3.63 -4.46
C GLY A 100 -2.69 -3.54 -3.76
N ASP A 101 -1.87 -4.59 -3.88
CA ASP A 101 -0.52 -4.58 -3.33
C ASP A 101 0.39 -3.59 -4.07
N GLY A 102 0.19 -3.41 -5.38
CA GLY A 102 0.90 -2.44 -6.20
C GLY A 102 0.60 -0.99 -5.81
N ILE A 103 -0.68 -0.63 -5.63
CA ILE A 103 -1.12 0.70 -5.18
C ILE A 103 -0.47 1.05 -3.84
N GLN A 104 -0.57 0.14 -2.86
CA GLN A 104 0.01 0.36 -1.53
C GLN A 104 1.53 0.52 -1.58
N ALA A 105 2.21 -0.22 -2.47
CA ALA A 105 3.65 -0.07 -2.64
C ALA A 105 4.04 1.26 -3.30
N VAL A 106 3.25 1.76 -4.25
CA VAL A 106 3.46 3.09 -4.86
C VAL A 106 3.26 4.20 -3.82
N ALA A 107 2.17 4.16 -3.07
CA ALA A 107 1.92 5.12 -1.99
C ALA A 107 3.02 5.07 -0.91
N ALA A 108 3.42 3.87 -0.47
CA ALA A 108 4.53 3.69 0.47
C ALA A 108 5.86 4.23 -0.07
N ALA A 109 6.16 4.04 -1.36
CA ALA A 109 7.37 4.56 -1.97
C ALA A 109 7.38 6.08 -2.07
N ALA A 110 6.24 6.70 -2.39
CA ALA A 110 6.09 8.15 -2.39
C ALA A 110 6.27 8.75 -0.99
N LEU A 111 5.74 8.11 0.05
CA LEU A 111 5.99 8.50 1.46
C LEU A 111 7.47 8.39 1.84
N VAL A 112 8.15 7.31 1.43
CA VAL A 112 9.60 7.17 1.64
C VAL A 112 10.35 8.30 0.93
N ALA A 113 10.01 8.58 -0.32
CA ALA A 113 10.68 9.57 -1.14
C ALA A 113 10.50 11.00 -0.62
N SER A 114 9.33 11.34 -0.05
CA SER A 114 9.08 12.64 0.57
C SER A 114 9.73 12.80 1.94
N ALA A 115 9.94 11.71 2.67
CA ALA A 115 10.62 11.70 3.97
C ALA A 115 12.15 11.82 3.87
N LEU A 116 12.72 11.75 2.67
CA LEU A 116 14.16 11.89 2.47
C LEU A 116 14.62 13.34 2.73
N PRO A 117 15.80 13.55 3.34
CA PRO A 117 16.33 14.92 3.56
C PRO A 117 16.54 15.71 2.26
N ASP A 118 16.76 15.00 1.16
CA ASP A 118 16.95 15.52 -0.20
C ASP A 118 15.70 15.36 -1.08
N ALA A 119 14.53 15.15 -0.46
CA ALA A 119 13.27 14.93 -1.16
C ALA A 119 13.00 16.02 -2.21
N ARG A 120 12.78 15.56 -3.45
CA ARG A 120 12.39 16.41 -4.58
C ARG A 120 10.89 16.40 -4.83
N ILE A 121 10.16 15.53 -4.12
CA ILE A 121 8.72 15.42 -4.20
C ILE A 121 8.11 15.94 -2.90
N GLN A 122 6.98 16.62 -3.02
CA GLN A 122 6.14 17.01 -1.88
C GLN A 122 4.80 16.32 -2.04
N ILE A 123 4.29 15.77 -0.95
CA ILE A 123 2.95 15.20 -0.91
C ILE A 123 1.99 16.34 -0.56
N ASP A 124 0.86 16.40 -1.24
CA ASP A 124 -0.21 17.31 -0.86
C ASP A 124 -0.61 17.00 0.60
N PRO A 125 -0.70 18.00 1.49
CA PRO A 125 -1.14 17.79 2.86
C PRO A 125 -2.47 17.02 3.01
N ASP A 126 -3.35 17.06 1.99
CA ASP A 126 -4.61 16.33 1.98
C ASP A 126 -4.44 14.83 1.62
N ASP A 127 -3.33 14.46 0.95
CA ASP A 127 -3.02 13.10 0.51
C ASP A 127 -2.02 12.36 1.44
N GLY A 128 -1.34 13.11 2.31
CA GLY A 128 -0.33 12.59 3.23
C GLY A 128 -0.87 12.25 4.62
N PRO A 129 -0.10 11.51 5.43
CA PRO A 129 -0.43 11.33 6.83
C PRO A 129 -0.41 12.68 7.56
N LYS A 130 -1.34 12.86 8.48
CA LYS A 130 -1.48 14.06 9.32
C LYS A 130 -0.37 14.12 10.36
N GLU A 131 0.07 12.97 10.84
CA GLU A 131 1.24 12.84 11.68
C GLU A 131 2.52 12.77 10.84
N PRO A 132 3.62 13.43 11.28
CA PRO A 132 4.88 13.37 10.56
C PRO A 132 5.42 11.94 10.52
N LEU A 133 5.94 11.54 9.36
CA LEU A 133 6.58 10.25 9.21
C LEU A 133 7.78 10.12 10.17
N PRO A 134 8.01 8.92 10.76
CA PRO A 134 9.16 8.68 11.60
C PRO A 134 10.45 8.69 10.77
N GLU A 135 11.60 8.72 11.45
CA GLU A 135 12.89 8.53 10.78
C GLU A 135 12.96 7.13 10.14
N LEU A 136 13.03 7.09 8.81
CA LEU A 136 12.98 5.85 8.05
C LEU A 136 14.37 5.24 7.88
N PRO A 137 14.50 3.90 7.94
CA PRO A 137 15.77 3.23 7.67
C PRO A 137 16.29 3.53 6.26
N VAL A 138 17.59 3.79 6.12
CA VAL A 138 18.22 4.06 4.80
C VAL A 138 17.98 2.93 3.79
N SER A 139 17.81 1.68 4.27
CA SER A 139 17.49 0.52 3.43
C SER A 139 16.14 0.63 2.71
N PHE A 140 15.23 1.49 3.16
CA PHE A 140 13.91 1.66 2.53
C PHE A 140 14.03 2.25 1.13
N ARG A 141 15.05 3.07 0.87
CA ARG A 141 15.31 3.60 -0.47
C ARG A 141 15.48 2.47 -1.49
N ALA A 142 16.33 1.49 -1.17
CA ALA A 142 16.56 0.32 -2.03
C ALA A 142 15.32 -0.59 -2.13
N ALA A 143 14.61 -0.80 -1.02
CA ALA A 143 13.39 -1.62 -1.01
C ALA A 143 12.26 -1.00 -1.86
N ALA A 144 12.07 0.31 -1.76
CA ALA A 144 11.09 1.06 -2.54
C ALA A 144 11.41 1.01 -4.03
N LEU A 145 12.66 1.23 -4.43
CA LEU A 145 13.10 1.12 -5.83
C LEU A 145 12.80 -0.27 -6.41
N LEU A 146 13.15 -1.34 -5.69
CA LEU A 146 12.88 -2.71 -6.12
C LEU A 146 11.38 -2.99 -6.26
N ALA A 147 10.56 -2.48 -5.33
CA ALA A 147 9.12 -2.62 -5.39
C ALA A 147 8.52 -1.87 -6.59
N LEU A 148 8.93 -0.62 -6.84
CA LEU A 148 8.45 0.17 -7.97
C LEU A 148 8.84 -0.44 -9.32
N GLN A 149 10.07 -0.94 -9.46
CA GLN A 149 10.48 -1.69 -10.65
C GLN A 149 9.61 -2.92 -10.91
N ARG A 150 9.23 -3.63 -9.85
CA ARG A 150 8.35 -4.80 -9.94
C ARG A 150 6.90 -4.42 -10.26
N VAL A 151 6.43 -3.27 -9.79
CA VAL A 151 5.11 -2.69 -10.12
C VAL A 151 5.03 -2.28 -11.59
N LEU A 152 6.11 -1.71 -12.14
CA LEU A 152 6.21 -1.29 -13.54
C LEU A 152 6.46 -2.45 -14.51
N GLN A 153 6.83 -3.63 -14.01
CA GLN A 153 7.12 -4.78 -14.86
C GLN A 153 5.89 -5.24 -15.65
N ASP A 154 6.12 -5.63 -16.90
CA ASP A 154 5.11 -6.22 -17.77
C ASP A 154 4.33 -7.36 -17.08
N GLY A 155 3.01 -7.32 -17.21
CA GLY A 155 2.09 -8.30 -16.62
C GLY A 155 1.65 -7.98 -15.19
N SER A 156 2.24 -6.96 -14.53
CA SER A 156 1.68 -6.34 -13.32
C SER A 156 0.29 -5.80 -13.61
N GLU A 157 -0.66 -6.00 -12.67
CA GLU A 157 -2.01 -5.43 -12.83
C GLU A 157 -1.98 -3.90 -12.89
N MET A 158 -1.01 -3.27 -12.23
CA MET A 158 -0.75 -1.83 -12.31
C MET A 158 -0.27 -1.40 -13.70
N ALA A 159 0.42 -2.28 -14.43
CA ALA A 159 0.89 -1.97 -15.76
C ALA A 159 -0.24 -2.13 -16.81
N THR A 160 -1.16 -3.08 -16.62
CA THR A 160 -2.12 -3.49 -17.65
C THR A 160 -3.58 -3.13 -17.38
N GLY A 161 -3.94 -2.67 -16.17
CA GLY A 161 -5.34 -2.48 -15.77
C GLY A 161 -5.97 -1.13 -16.12
N TRP A 162 -5.24 -0.25 -16.81
CA TRP A 162 -5.72 1.06 -17.24
C TRP A 162 -6.70 0.95 -18.42
N VAL A 163 -7.75 1.77 -18.43
CA VAL A 163 -8.71 1.84 -19.55
C VAL A 163 -8.14 2.67 -20.68
N ASP A 164 -7.61 3.83 -20.30
CA ASP A 164 -7.08 4.85 -21.19
C ASP A 164 -5.55 4.74 -21.23
N SER A 165 -4.96 4.83 -22.42
CA SER A 165 -3.51 4.75 -22.58
C SER A 165 -2.80 6.00 -22.10
N ASP A 166 -3.43 7.16 -22.21
CA ASP A 166 -2.85 8.44 -21.81
C ASP A 166 -2.79 8.50 -20.27
N ASP A 167 -3.84 8.02 -19.58
CA ASP A 167 -3.83 7.86 -18.12
C ASP A 167 -2.77 6.85 -17.68
N ALA A 168 -2.61 5.74 -18.42
CA ALA A 168 -1.58 4.75 -18.13
C ALA A 168 -0.16 5.33 -18.26
N ASP A 169 0.07 6.16 -19.28
CA ASP A 169 1.36 6.81 -19.51
C ASP A 169 1.64 7.91 -18.48
N GLN A 170 0.62 8.70 -18.12
CA GLN A 170 0.74 9.68 -17.05
C GLN A 170 1.05 9.01 -15.71
N TRP A 171 0.35 7.93 -15.35
CA TRP A 171 0.64 7.19 -14.12
C TRP A 171 2.07 6.63 -14.10
N ARG A 172 2.56 6.10 -15.23
CA ARG A 172 3.97 5.67 -15.34
C ARG A 172 4.93 6.82 -15.12
N HIS A 173 4.60 8.00 -15.63
CA HIS A 173 5.39 9.21 -15.43
C HIS A 173 5.45 9.59 -13.94
N GLU A 174 4.31 9.61 -13.24
CA GLU A 174 4.25 9.88 -11.80
C GLU A 174 5.09 8.86 -11.00
N VAL A 175 4.97 7.56 -11.30
CA VAL A 175 5.78 6.54 -10.64
C VAL A 175 7.27 6.72 -10.93
N GLN A 176 7.64 7.13 -12.15
CA GLN A 176 9.04 7.40 -12.50
C GLN A 176 9.59 8.60 -11.73
N GLN A 177 8.81 9.65 -11.49
CA GLN A 177 9.23 10.78 -10.66
C GLN A 177 9.54 10.34 -9.22
N VAL A 178 8.77 9.40 -8.67
CA VAL A 178 9.06 8.80 -7.35
C VAL A 178 10.37 8.01 -7.39
N ILE A 179 10.62 7.22 -8.45
CA ILE A 179 11.90 6.50 -8.64
C ILE A 179 13.07 7.49 -8.67
N ASP A 180 12.97 8.56 -9.45
CA ASP A 180 14.03 9.56 -9.59
C ASP A 180 14.33 10.30 -8.28
N ALA A 181 13.32 10.49 -7.42
CA ALA A 181 13.49 11.04 -6.08
C ALA A 181 14.15 10.05 -5.10
N LEU A 182 13.92 8.75 -5.31
CA LEU A 182 14.56 7.68 -4.54
C LEU A 182 15.99 7.39 -5.01
N GLU A 183 16.40 7.79 -6.21
CA GLU A 183 17.79 7.65 -6.62
C GLU A 183 18.68 8.71 -5.92
N PRO A 184 19.85 8.32 -5.39
CA PRO A 184 20.79 9.31 -4.87
C PRO A 184 21.20 10.25 -6.01
N PRO A 185 21.42 11.55 -5.74
CA PRO A 185 21.85 12.49 -6.77
C PRO A 185 23.11 11.94 -7.44
N THR A 186 23.00 11.59 -8.73
CA THR A 186 24.16 11.24 -9.55
C THR A 186 25.02 12.49 -9.63
N ASN A 187 26.12 12.48 -8.88
CA ASN A 187 27.11 13.54 -8.92
C ASN A 187 27.77 13.44 -10.29
N HIS A 188 27.17 14.07 -11.31
CA HIS A 188 27.79 14.23 -12.61
C HIS A 188 28.95 15.22 -12.46
N SER A 189 30.07 14.74 -11.92
CA SER A 189 31.35 15.43 -12.05
C SER A 189 31.66 15.54 -13.54
N LYS A 190 31.55 16.75 -14.06
CA LYS A 190 32.11 17.16 -15.35
C LYS A 190 33.29 18.09 -15.09
#